data_AF-A0A2Z7APB1-F1
#
_entry.id   AF-A0A2Z7APB1-F1
#
_cell.length_a   1.000
_cell.length_b   1.000
_cell.length_c   1.000
_cell.angle_alpha   90.00
_cell.angle_beta   90.00
_cell.angle_gamma   90.00
#
_symmetry.space_group_name_H-M   'P 1'
#
loop_
_entity.id
_entity.type
_entity.pdbx_description
1 polymer ?
#
loop_
_entity_poly.entity_id
_entity_poly.type
_entity_poly.pdbx_seq_one_letter_code
_entity_poly.pdbx_strand_id
1 'polypeptide(L)'
;MANSKYEYVKLYEVEDEVMPPNIIVVRVDGRNFRRFSEVHEFVKPRCKKALELMNECARAVIEQFPDITFSYGYSDEFSFVFKKETKFYQRRASPGPFSIQGLVDAATCNIWHYGLKTDMMSYMLANFRATKILSLIVSFFTSVYVTKWKEVFPQKDLGYSPSFRARVIACASMEVLQAYLAWRQNKCHLSNQYDTCLWQLIKSGKPEKEAQEILKGSQKQAINEMLYQCFNINYKKSIPQIFRQGTCAFKTEVEVSVKYKGDGCPIKRSQRKVTIVQTENIASRRFWNDQLFLLKELGHFSEDVNKTKTEYLKSFQYESGLLLSTWIVIRIDGCHFHRFSEAHKFEKPNDEAALNLMNSCAVGVLEEFNDIVFSYGVSDEYSFVLKKESQLYGRRASDIVSAVVSYFSSMYTMKWKDFFPHREIIYPAYFDGRAVCYPSSHILRDYLAWRQVDCHINNQYNTCFWMLVKSGKTKSAAQTYLKGTQVQEKNELLAQLSGTTDYYNKLPPMFCLGSSVYRSKKEKNTVDEKEEGGIVDKLCEKVVIEYCNIIEPSFWEAHPEILDS
;
A
#
# COMPACT_ATOMS: atom_id res chain seq x y z
N MET A 1 12.76 -11.25 22.98
CA MET A 1 13.35 -9.93 22.72
C MET A 1 13.73 -9.35 24.07
N ALA A 2 14.96 -8.87 24.23
CA ALA A 2 15.35 -8.16 25.44
C ALA A 2 14.61 -6.81 25.47
N ASN A 3 14.06 -6.44 26.62
CA ASN A 3 13.47 -5.11 26.83
C ASN A 3 14.60 -4.07 26.73
N SER A 4 14.85 -3.54 25.54
CA SER A 4 15.82 -2.46 25.35
C SER A 4 15.32 -1.20 26.06
N LYS A 5 16.23 -0.33 26.51
CA LYS A 5 15.87 0.97 27.10
C LYS A 5 14.96 1.83 26.21
N TYR A 6 14.95 1.56 24.90
CA TYR A 6 14.14 2.27 23.90
C TYR A 6 12.72 1.71 23.71
N GLU A 7 12.31 0.66 24.42
CA GLU A 7 11.02 0.01 24.16
C GLU A 7 9.81 0.95 24.36
N TYR A 8 9.95 1.97 25.19
CA TYR A 8 8.92 2.98 25.44
C TYR A 8 8.47 3.73 24.18
N VAL A 9 9.28 3.79 23.12
CA VAL A 9 8.91 4.47 21.86
C VAL A 9 7.72 3.81 21.15
N LYS A 10 7.41 2.55 21.48
CA LYS A 10 6.21 1.84 21.01
C LYS A 10 4.91 2.47 21.54
N LEU A 11 4.96 3.16 22.68
CA LEU A 11 3.79 3.82 23.30
C LEU A 11 3.26 4.98 22.44
N TYR A 12 4.05 5.47 21.48
CA TYR A 12 3.62 6.50 20.53
C TYR A 12 2.91 5.93 19.31
N GLU A 13 2.88 4.60 19.12
CA GLU A 13 2.08 3.99 18.07
C GLU A 13 0.59 4.23 18.39
N VAL A 14 -0.07 5.06 17.58
CA VAL A 14 -1.50 5.36 17.74
C VAL A 14 -2.31 4.28 17.04
N GLU A 15 -3.34 3.78 17.72
CA GLU A 15 -4.31 2.85 17.14
C GLU A 15 -5.29 3.62 16.24
N ASP A 16 -5.35 3.25 14.96
CA ASP A 16 -6.20 3.84 13.93
C ASP A 16 -7.35 2.90 13.57
N GLU A 17 -8.10 2.53 14.59
CA GLU A 17 -9.10 1.48 14.50
C GLU A 17 -10.30 1.85 13.63
N VAL A 18 -10.74 0.90 12.81
CA VAL A 18 -12.00 0.99 12.08
C VAL A 18 -13.10 0.37 12.95
N MET A 19 -14.01 1.21 13.43
CA MET A 19 -15.11 0.79 14.32
C MET A 19 -16.06 -0.22 13.65
N PRO A 20 -16.21 -1.44 14.17
CA PRO A 20 -17.31 -2.33 13.81
C PRO A 20 -18.66 -1.78 14.30
N PRO A 21 -19.81 -2.12 13.67
CA PRO A 21 -20.00 -3.06 12.57
C PRO A 21 -19.98 -2.39 11.17
N ASN A 22 -19.20 -1.33 10.98
CA ASN A 22 -19.16 -0.59 9.72
C ASN A 22 -18.63 -1.45 8.56
N ILE A 23 -19.24 -1.32 7.39
CA ILE A 23 -18.74 -1.90 6.14
C ILE A 23 -17.53 -1.09 5.69
N ILE A 24 -16.40 -1.77 5.46
CA ILE A 24 -15.14 -1.14 5.09
C ILE A 24 -15.05 -1.01 3.57
N VAL A 25 -14.83 0.20 3.09
CA VAL A 25 -14.51 0.47 1.68
C VAL A 25 -13.12 1.09 1.59
N VAL A 26 -12.20 0.47 0.88
CA VAL A 26 -10.88 1.04 0.57
C VAL A 26 -10.93 1.66 -0.82
N ARG A 27 -10.81 2.99 -0.91
CA ARG A 27 -10.69 3.69 -2.19
C ARG A 27 -9.22 3.95 -2.50
N VAL A 28 -8.75 3.49 -3.66
CA VAL A 28 -7.44 3.73 -4.26
C VAL A 28 -7.60 4.75 -5.40
N ASP A 29 -6.70 5.74 -5.48
CA ASP A 29 -6.75 6.88 -6.39
C ASP A 29 -5.35 7.22 -6.93
N GLY A 30 -5.20 7.41 -8.24
CA GLY A 30 -3.92 7.70 -8.89
C GLY A 30 -3.29 9.03 -8.45
N ARG A 31 -2.05 9.01 -7.95
CA ARG A 31 -1.29 10.21 -7.61
C ARG A 31 -0.69 10.82 -8.88
N ASN A 32 -1.00 12.10 -9.13
CA ASN A 32 -0.50 12.85 -10.29
C ASN A 32 -0.77 12.14 -11.63
N PHE A 33 -1.89 11.42 -11.74
CA PHE A 33 -2.18 10.56 -12.88
C PHE A 33 -2.42 11.34 -14.19
N ARG A 34 -2.74 12.63 -14.09
CA ARG A 34 -2.76 13.54 -15.26
C ARG A 34 -1.40 13.57 -15.94
N ARG A 35 -0.33 13.90 -15.21
CA ARG A 35 1.06 13.88 -15.70
C ARG A 35 1.45 12.48 -16.17
N PHE A 36 1.03 11.43 -15.44
CA PHE A 36 1.32 10.04 -15.83
C PHE A 36 0.75 9.70 -17.19
N SER A 37 -0.51 10.09 -17.42
CA SER A 37 -1.20 9.88 -18.69
C SER A 37 -0.61 10.70 -19.84
N GLU A 38 -0.03 11.87 -19.57
CA GLU A 38 0.61 12.73 -20.56
C GLU A 38 1.97 12.14 -20.97
N VAL A 39 2.83 11.80 -19.99
CA VAL A 39 4.15 11.20 -20.23
C VAL A 39 4.06 9.88 -20.98
N HIS A 40 3.06 9.06 -20.67
CA HIS A 40 2.85 7.77 -21.36
C HIS A 40 1.88 7.88 -22.54
N GLU A 41 1.52 9.10 -22.96
CA GLU A 41 0.69 9.40 -24.14
C GLU A 41 -0.59 8.54 -24.22
N PHE A 42 -1.36 8.55 -23.15
CA PHE A 42 -2.64 7.84 -23.12
C PHE A 42 -3.65 8.50 -24.04
N VAL A 43 -4.36 7.68 -24.81
CA VAL A 43 -5.44 8.13 -25.71
C VAL A 43 -6.49 8.93 -24.93
N LYS A 44 -6.86 10.09 -25.47
CA LYS A 44 -7.84 11.00 -24.88
C LYS A 44 -9.19 10.96 -25.61
N PRO A 45 -10.33 11.08 -24.91
CA PRO A 45 -10.47 11.38 -23.47
C PRO A 45 -10.18 10.18 -22.55
N ARG A 46 -10.32 8.95 -23.04
CA ARG A 46 -10.16 7.72 -22.26
C ARG A 46 -9.32 6.69 -23.02
N CYS A 47 -8.36 6.10 -22.32
CA CYS A 47 -7.54 5.01 -22.85
C CYS A 47 -8.11 3.67 -22.38
N LYS A 48 -8.68 2.90 -23.30
CA LYS A 48 -9.26 1.58 -22.98
C LYS A 48 -8.24 0.63 -22.33
N LYS A 49 -7.02 0.57 -22.89
CA LYS A 49 -5.92 -0.24 -22.36
C LYS A 49 -5.56 0.12 -20.92
N ALA A 50 -5.50 1.41 -20.60
CA ALA A 50 -5.22 1.86 -19.23
C ALA A 50 -6.31 1.40 -18.25
N LEU A 51 -7.59 1.46 -18.65
CA LEU A 51 -8.69 0.95 -17.85
C LEU A 51 -8.67 -0.58 -17.72
N GLU A 52 -8.30 -1.29 -18.79
CA GLU A 52 -8.11 -2.75 -18.76
C GLU A 52 -7.00 -3.12 -17.77
N LEU A 53 -5.87 -2.40 -17.75
CA LEU A 53 -4.82 -2.60 -16.75
C LEU A 53 -5.31 -2.36 -15.32
N MET A 54 -6.08 -1.29 -15.07
CA MET A 54 -6.67 -1.04 -13.75
C MET A 54 -7.66 -2.16 -13.34
N ASN A 55 -8.44 -2.67 -14.28
CA ASN A 55 -9.35 -3.80 -14.07
C ASN A 55 -8.58 -5.09 -13.74
N GLU A 56 -7.45 -5.33 -14.40
CA GLU A 56 -6.55 -6.45 -14.11
C GLU A 56 -5.97 -6.38 -12.69
N CYS A 57 -5.63 -5.18 -12.23
CA CYS A 57 -5.16 -4.92 -10.87
C CYS A 57 -6.28 -5.19 -9.85
N ALA A 58 -7.49 -4.69 -10.12
CA ALA A 58 -8.64 -4.91 -9.24
C ALA A 58 -9.01 -6.38 -9.10
N ARG A 59 -8.93 -7.15 -10.21
CA ARG A 59 -9.13 -8.61 -10.16
C ARG A 59 -8.10 -9.28 -9.25
N ALA A 60 -6.82 -8.96 -9.45
CA ALA A 60 -5.75 -9.53 -8.64
C ALA A 60 -5.94 -9.20 -7.14
N VAL A 61 -6.37 -7.98 -6.81
CA VAL A 61 -6.69 -7.59 -5.43
C VAL A 61 -7.82 -8.47 -4.86
N ILE A 62 -8.91 -8.68 -5.59
CA ILE A 62 -10.04 -9.50 -5.13
C ILE A 62 -9.63 -10.98 -4.93
N GLU A 63 -8.74 -11.49 -5.79
CA GLU A 63 -8.19 -12.84 -5.71
C GLU A 63 -7.24 -13.01 -4.52
N GLN A 64 -6.35 -12.03 -4.32
CA GLN A 64 -5.36 -12.03 -3.24
C GLN A 64 -5.99 -11.82 -1.86
N PHE A 65 -7.07 -11.05 -1.76
CA PHE A 65 -7.71 -10.71 -0.51
C PHE A 65 -9.15 -11.26 -0.47
N PRO A 66 -9.36 -12.47 0.11
CA PRO A 66 -10.65 -13.16 0.10
C PRO A 66 -11.81 -12.38 0.71
N ASP A 67 -11.53 -11.48 1.65
CA ASP A 67 -12.52 -10.65 2.35
C ASP A 67 -13.08 -9.51 1.50
N ILE A 68 -12.46 -9.18 0.36
CA ILE A 68 -13.01 -8.23 -0.61
C ILE A 68 -14.05 -8.96 -1.46
N THR A 69 -15.27 -8.44 -1.46
CA THR A 69 -16.45 -9.08 -2.08
C THR A 69 -16.86 -8.37 -3.37
N PHE A 70 -16.71 -7.06 -3.41
CA PHE A 70 -17.08 -6.20 -4.53
C PHE A 70 -16.04 -5.12 -4.76
N SER A 71 -15.86 -4.71 -6.00
CA SER A 71 -15.11 -3.51 -6.34
C SER A 71 -15.79 -2.73 -7.47
N TYR A 72 -15.55 -1.43 -7.48
CA TYR A 72 -15.97 -0.54 -8.55
C TYR A 72 -14.85 0.45 -8.87
N GLY A 73 -14.53 0.62 -10.15
CA GLY A 73 -13.51 1.56 -10.59
C GLY A 73 -13.86 2.25 -11.89
N TYR A 74 -13.33 3.46 -12.04
CA TYR A 74 -13.34 4.24 -13.27
C TYR A 74 -12.15 5.19 -13.25
N SER A 75 -11.74 5.69 -14.43
CA SER A 75 -10.57 6.56 -14.51
C SER A 75 -9.32 5.88 -13.90
N ASP A 76 -8.69 6.55 -12.95
CA ASP A 76 -7.51 6.21 -12.20
C ASP A 76 -7.84 5.81 -10.75
N GLU A 77 -9.09 5.42 -10.47
CA GLU A 77 -9.52 5.00 -9.14
C GLU A 77 -10.26 3.65 -9.09
N PHE A 78 -10.17 3.01 -7.93
CA PHE A 78 -10.91 1.80 -7.58
C PHE A 78 -11.36 1.84 -6.12
N SER A 79 -12.58 1.37 -5.87
CA SER A 79 -13.13 1.16 -4.53
C SER A 79 -13.27 -0.34 -4.28
N PHE A 80 -12.76 -0.83 -3.16
CA PHE A 80 -12.84 -2.23 -2.74
C PHE A 80 -13.68 -2.36 -1.48
N VAL A 81 -14.76 -3.12 -1.56
CA VAL A 81 -15.72 -3.34 -0.47
C VAL A 81 -15.41 -4.66 0.21
N PHE A 82 -15.21 -4.60 1.52
CA PHE A 82 -14.97 -5.76 2.37
C PHE A 82 -16.30 -6.33 2.88
N LYS A 83 -16.37 -7.65 3.08
CA LYS A 83 -17.50 -8.30 3.76
C LYS A 83 -17.72 -7.71 5.15
N LYS A 84 -18.97 -7.75 5.62
CA LYS A 84 -19.38 -7.11 6.88
C LYS A 84 -18.68 -7.70 8.10
N GLU A 85 -18.55 -9.03 8.15
CA GLU A 85 -17.87 -9.77 9.24
C GLU A 85 -16.40 -10.06 8.90
N THR A 86 -15.71 -9.14 8.24
CA THR A 86 -14.29 -9.30 7.92
C THR A 86 -13.48 -9.60 9.19
N LYS A 87 -12.47 -10.48 9.06
CA LYS A 87 -11.46 -10.75 10.11
C LYS A 87 -10.07 -10.39 9.61
N PHE A 88 -10.00 -9.48 8.63
CA PHE A 88 -8.81 -9.20 7.85
C PHE A 88 -7.60 -8.92 8.75
N TYR A 89 -6.59 -9.78 8.64
CA TYR A 89 -5.33 -9.68 9.39
C TYR A 89 -5.47 -9.55 10.92
N GLN A 90 -6.56 -10.06 11.51
CA GLN A 90 -6.58 -10.37 12.94
C GLN A 90 -5.43 -11.35 13.22
N ARG A 91 -4.39 -10.90 13.94
CA ARG A 91 -3.41 -11.86 14.47
C ARG A 91 -4.21 -12.85 15.32
N ARG A 92 -3.93 -14.15 15.20
CA ARG A 92 -4.30 -15.07 16.28
C ARG A 92 -3.63 -14.47 17.51
N ALA A 93 -4.38 -13.81 18.38
CA ALA A 93 -3.93 -13.60 19.73
C ALA A 93 -3.51 -14.99 20.20
N SER A 94 -2.27 -15.12 20.69
CA SER A 94 -1.88 -16.31 21.45
C SER A 94 -3.05 -16.61 22.40
N PRO A 95 -3.47 -17.87 22.58
CA PRO A 95 -4.50 -18.16 23.55
C PRO A 95 -3.95 -17.79 24.93
N GLY A 96 -4.18 -16.54 25.34
CA GLY A 96 -4.32 -16.20 26.74
C GLY A 96 -5.49 -17.01 27.30
N PRO A 97 -5.65 -17.06 28.63
CA PRO A 97 -6.50 -18.04 29.31
C PRO A 97 -7.99 -18.04 28.92
N PHE A 98 -8.43 -17.12 28.06
CA PHE A 98 -9.80 -17.02 27.54
C PHE A 98 -9.89 -17.54 26.10
N SER A 99 -9.87 -18.87 25.96
CA SER A 99 -10.27 -19.52 24.70
C SER A 99 -11.78 -19.38 24.49
N ILE A 100 -12.23 -19.49 23.23
CA ILE A 100 -13.67 -19.50 22.88
C ILE A 100 -14.43 -20.62 23.63
N GLN A 101 -13.76 -21.73 23.95
CA GLN A 101 -14.34 -22.81 24.76
C GLN A 101 -14.55 -22.37 26.22
N GLY A 102 -13.59 -21.65 26.81
CA GLY A 102 -13.72 -21.10 28.16
C GLY A 102 -14.81 -20.02 28.30
N LEU A 103 -15.17 -19.35 27.19
CA LEU A 103 -16.28 -18.40 27.12
C LEU A 103 -17.67 -19.09 27.12
N VAL A 104 -17.78 -20.29 26.54
CA VAL A 104 -19.02 -21.09 26.57
C VAL A 104 -19.25 -21.66 27.97
N ASP A 105 -18.17 -22.07 28.64
CA ASP A 105 -18.21 -22.60 30.01
C ASP A 105 -18.44 -21.49 31.06
N ALA A 106 -18.02 -20.24 30.78
CA ALA A 106 -18.30 -19.09 31.65
C ALA A 106 -19.73 -18.53 31.47
N ALA A 107 -20.34 -18.67 30.28
CA ALA A 107 -21.71 -18.21 30.05
C ALA A 107 -22.78 -19.08 30.75
N THR A 108 -22.44 -20.31 31.13
CA THR A 108 -23.31 -21.21 31.91
C THR A 108 -23.21 -20.97 33.42
N CYS A 109 -22.17 -20.26 33.89
CA CYS A 109 -22.04 -19.81 35.28
C CYS A 109 -22.34 -18.31 35.35
N ASN A 110 -23.50 -17.90 35.88
CA ASN A 110 -23.96 -16.50 36.04
C ASN A 110 -22.98 -15.57 36.80
N ILE A 111 -21.84 -15.21 36.22
CA ILE A 111 -20.87 -14.26 36.77
C ILE A 111 -20.62 -13.18 35.73
N TRP A 112 -21.52 -12.20 35.68
CA TRP A 112 -21.29 -10.97 34.91
C TRP A 112 -20.92 -9.84 35.87
N HIS A 113 -19.64 -9.49 35.92
CA HIS A 113 -19.18 -8.18 36.40
C HIS A 113 -18.94 -7.26 35.19
N TYR A 114 -19.46 -6.03 35.28
CA TYR A 114 -19.52 -5.02 34.22
C TYR A 114 -18.16 -4.65 33.59
N GLY A 115 -17.02 -5.01 34.19
CA GLY A 115 -15.67 -4.70 33.68
C GLY A 115 -15.12 -5.62 32.57
N LEU A 116 -15.62 -6.86 32.43
CA LEU A 116 -15.09 -7.83 31.45
C LEU A 116 -15.60 -7.61 30.01
N LYS A 117 -16.71 -6.89 29.85
CA LYS A 117 -17.33 -6.61 28.54
C LYS A 117 -16.53 -5.57 27.74
N THR A 118 -15.92 -4.62 28.44
CA THR A 118 -15.03 -3.58 27.89
C THR A 118 -13.71 -4.17 27.38
N ASP A 119 -13.10 -5.10 28.12
CA ASP A 119 -11.82 -5.71 27.70
C ASP A 119 -11.96 -6.66 26.52
N MET A 120 -13.07 -7.41 26.41
CA MET A 120 -13.31 -8.31 25.27
C MET A 120 -13.63 -7.55 23.98
N MET A 121 -14.37 -6.43 24.07
CA MET A 121 -14.52 -5.52 22.94
C MET A 121 -13.16 -4.92 22.57
N SER A 122 -12.39 -4.42 23.54
CA SER A 122 -11.04 -3.89 23.30
C SER A 122 -10.12 -4.91 22.60
N TYR A 123 -10.13 -6.19 23.01
CA TYR A 123 -9.35 -7.26 22.36
C TYR A 123 -9.82 -7.64 20.95
N MET A 124 -11.12 -7.56 20.65
CA MET A 124 -11.64 -7.74 19.28
C MET A 124 -11.43 -6.50 18.39
N LEU A 125 -11.38 -5.31 19.00
CA LEU A 125 -11.17 -4.01 18.35
C LEU A 125 -9.70 -3.77 17.98
N ALA A 126 -8.75 -4.23 18.81
CA ALA A 126 -7.29 -4.06 18.71
C ALA A 126 -6.60 -4.59 17.43
N ASN A 127 -7.33 -4.96 16.38
CA ASN A 127 -6.77 -5.56 15.18
C ASN A 127 -7.26 -4.97 13.83
N PHE A 128 -8.24 -4.05 13.80
CA PHE A 128 -8.70 -3.42 12.54
C PHE A 128 -8.05 -2.06 12.29
N ARG A 129 -6.75 -2.06 11.99
CA ARG A 129 -6.00 -0.83 11.68
C ARG A 129 -6.26 -0.34 10.25
N ALA A 130 -6.82 0.85 10.10
CA ALA A 130 -7.17 1.44 8.81
C ALA A 130 -5.96 1.55 7.87
N THR A 131 -4.85 2.08 8.37
CA THR A 131 -3.56 2.25 7.68
C THR A 131 -3.01 0.91 7.21
N LYS A 132 -3.14 -0.16 8.00
CA LYS A 132 -2.72 -1.50 7.59
C LYS A 132 -3.56 -2.00 6.41
N ILE A 133 -4.88 -1.86 6.49
CA ILE A 133 -5.78 -2.32 5.43
C ILE A 133 -5.50 -1.55 4.14
N LEU A 134 -5.52 -0.22 4.18
CA LEU A 134 -5.31 0.59 2.97
C LEU A 134 -3.91 0.43 2.37
N SER A 135 -2.86 0.30 3.20
CA SER A 135 -1.48 0.17 2.72
C SER A 135 -1.27 -1.17 2.01
N LEU A 136 -1.79 -2.27 2.54
CA LEU A 136 -1.72 -3.57 1.89
C LEU A 136 -2.45 -3.60 0.55
N ILE A 137 -3.65 -3.00 0.47
CA ILE A 137 -4.42 -2.98 -0.77
C ILE A 137 -3.74 -2.11 -1.82
N VAL A 138 -3.30 -0.90 -1.47
CA VAL A 138 -2.68 0.02 -2.43
C VAL A 138 -1.30 -0.45 -2.88
N SER A 139 -0.50 -1.03 -1.97
CA SER A 139 0.84 -1.51 -2.28
C SER A 139 0.76 -2.72 -3.22
N PHE A 140 -0.15 -3.67 -2.97
CA PHE A 140 -0.38 -4.80 -3.87
C PHE A 140 -0.96 -4.36 -5.22
N PHE A 141 -1.95 -3.47 -5.22
CA PHE A 141 -2.52 -2.91 -6.45
C PHE A 141 -1.44 -2.27 -7.33
N THR A 142 -0.55 -1.49 -6.71
CA THR A 142 0.53 -0.79 -7.40
C THR A 142 1.56 -1.76 -7.97
N SER A 143 1.97 -2.78 -7.20
CA SER A 143 2.92 -3.78 -7.69
C SER A 143 2.34 -4.56 -8.87
N VAL A 144 1.07 -4.96 -8.82
CA VAL A 144 0.39 -5.61 -9.96
C VAL A 144 0.33 -4.68 -11.17
N TYR A 145 0.06 -3.39 -10.97
CA TYR A 145 0.03 -2.40 -12.05
C TYR A 145 1.36 -2.35 -12.81
N VAL A 146 2.48 -2.35 -12.08
CA VAL A 146 3.82 -2.39 -12.67
C VAL A 146 4.08 -3.73 -13.35
N THR A 147 3.81 -4.85 -12.67
CA THR A 147 4.06 -6.20 -13.22
C THR A 147 3.31 -6.42 -14.54
N LYS A 148 2.05 -6.00 -14.63
CA LYS A 148 1.21 -6.19 -15.82
C LYS A 148 1.37 -5.09 -16.87
N TRP A 149 2.19 -4.08 -16.63
CA TRP A 149 2.34 -2.95 -17.55
C TRP A 149 2.73 -3.41 -18.96
N LYS A 150 3.76 -4.25 -19.07
CA LYS A 150 4.30 -4.74 -20.35
C LYS A 150 3.34 -5.68 -21.09
N GLU A 151 2.46 -6.37 -20.37
CA GLU A 151 1.41 -7.20 -21.00
C GLU A 151 0.39 -6.32 -21.75
N VAL A 152 0.05 -5.16 -21.18
CA VAL A 152 -0.96 -4.23 -21.75
C VAL A 152 -0.33 -3.22 -22.71
N PHE A 153 0.89 -2.76 -22.43
CA PHE A 153 1.66 -1.80 -23.22
C PHE A 153 3.03 -2.36 -23.63
N PRO A 154 3.11 -3.36 -24.54
CA PRO A 154 4.38 -3.98 -24.92
C PRO A 154 5.42 -2.99 -25.45
N GLN A 155 4.95 -1.96 -26.18
CA GLN A 155 5.78 -0.96 -26.86
C GLN A 155 6.04 0.30 -26.03
N LYS A 156 5.56 0.38 -24.79
CA LYS A 156 5.83 1.53 -23.91
C LYS A 156 6.64 1.10 -22.71
N ASP A 157 7.73 1.79 -22.44
CA ASP A 157 8.40 1.68 -21.15
C ASP A 157 7.61 2.44 -20.09
N LEU A 158 7.69 1.94 -18.86
CA LEU A 158 7.14 2.63 -17.70
C LEU A 158 8.16 3.67 -17.27
N GLY A 159 8.02 4.90 -17.77
CA GLY A 159 9.04 5.94 -17.70
C GLY A 159 9.30 6.46 -16.28
N TYR A 160 8.34 6.33 -15.37
CA TYR A 160 8.54 6.57 -13.95
C TYR A 160 7.55 5.78 -13.10
N SER A 161 7.87 5.67 -11.82
CA SER A 161 7.11 4.90 -10.84
C SER A 161 5.68 5.43 -10.65
N PRO A 162 4.63 4.64 -10.95
CA PRO A 162 3.27 5.01 -10.62
C PRO A 162 3.11 5.02 -9.09
N SER A 163 2.27 5.92 -8.60
CA SER A 163 1.92 6.00 -7.18
C SER A 163 0.43 6.23 -7.05
N PHE A 164 -0.14 5.66 -6.00
CA PHE A 164 -1.55 5.73 -5.68
C PHE A 164 -1.72 6.12 -4.22
N ARG A 165 -2.77 6.86 -3.93
CA ARG A 165 -3.23 7.13 -2.57
C ARG A 165 -4.40 6.22 -2.24
N ALA A 166 -4.60 5.94 -0.97
CA ALA A 166 -5.70 5.13 -0.50
C ALA A 166 -6.31 5.68 0.78
N ARG A 167 -7.63 5.46 0.92
CA ARG A 167 -8.41 5.85 2.10
C ARG A 167 -9.40 4.77 2.47
N VAL A 168 -9.59 4.57 3.77
CA VAL A 168 -10.70 3.79 4.32
C VAL A 168 -11.94 4.67 4.48
N ILE A 169 -13.07 4.19 4.00
CA ILE A 169 -14.39 4.79 4.16
C ILE A 169 -15.23 3.79 4.94
N ALA A 170 -15.70 4.21 6.10
CA ALA A 170 -16.56 3.40 6.96
C ALA A 170 -18.03 3.67 6.62
N CYS A 171 -18.69 2.70 5.98
CA CYS A 171 -20.11 2.77 5.68
C CYS A 171 -20.90 2.14 6.85
N ALA A 172 -21.62 2.97 7.61
CA ALA A 172 -22.35 2.50 8.80
C ALA A 172 -23.52 1.56 8.50
N SER A 173 -24.01 1.54 7.26
CA SER A 173 -25.13 0.71 6.84
C SER A 173 -25.08 0.39 5.34
N MET A 174 -25.97 -0.49 4.89
CA MET A 174 -26.12 -0.83 3.46
C MET A 174 -26.60 0.36 2.63
N GLU A 175 -27.42 1.24 3.20
CA GLU A 175 -27.89 2.46 2.55
C GLU A 175 -26.72 3.43 2.28
N VAL A 176 -25.78 3.55 3.23
CA VAL A 176 -24.57 4.37 3.05
C VAL A 176 -23.67 3.78 1.97
N LEU A 177 -23.49 2.46 1.95
CA LEU A 177 -22.75 1.77 0.89
C LEU A 177 -23.41 1.99 -0.49
N GLN A 178 -24.72 1.80 -0.58
CA GLN A 178 -25.47 2.00 -1.81
C GLN A 178 -25.35 3.44 -2.32
N ALA A 179 -25.51 4.42 -1.44
CA ALA A 179 -25.35 5.83 -1.77
C ALA A 179 -23.91 6.15 -2.20
N TYR A 180 -22.90 5.56 -1.55
CA TYR A 180 -21.50 5.68 -1.96
C TYR A 180 -21.26 5.16 -3.38
N LEU A 181 -21.75 3.95 -3.70
CA LEU A 181 -21.62 3.35 -5.03
C LEU A 181 -22.34 4.16 -6.10
N ALA A 182 -23.57 4.60 -5.84
CA ALA A 182 -24.32 5.49 -6.72
C ALA A 182 -23.58 6.81 -6.98
N TRP A 183 -22.96 7.37 -5.93
CA TRP A 183 -22.14 8.58 -6.07
C TRP A 183 -20.91 8.37 -6.94
N ARG A 184 -20.15 7.28 -6.76
CA ARG A 184 -18.99 6.98 -7.60
C ARG A 184 -19.40 6.77 -9.06
N GLN A 185 -20.48 6.03 -9.32
CA GLN A 185 -20.93 5.80 -10.69
C GLN A 185 -21.46 7.07 -11.37
N ASN A 186 -22.17 7.94 -10.62
CA ASN A 186 -22.58 9.24 -11.16
C ASN A 186 -21.37 10.13 -11.49
N LYS A 187 -20.31 10.10 -10.66
CA LYS A 187 -19.06 10.82 -10.95
C LYS A 187 -18.37 10.29 -12.20
N CYS A 188 -18.31 8.97 -12.41
CA CYS A 188 -17.85 8.36 -13.66
C CYS A 188 -18.59 8.93 -14.86
N HIS A 189 -19.93 8.93 -14.81
CA HIS A 189 -20.76 9.38 -15.91
C HIS A 189 -20.53 10.87 -16.24
N LEU A 190 -20.55 11.73 -15.23
CA LEU A 190 -20.37 13.18 -15.41
C LEU A 190 -18.97 13.53 -15.90
N SER A 191 -17.92 12.92 -15.31
CA SER A 191 -16.54 13.14 -15.73
C SER A 191 -16.33 12.69 -17.16
N ASN A 192 -16.76 11.48 -17.53
CA ASN A 192 -16.56 11.00 -18.89
C ASN A 192 -17.33 11.84 -19.93
N GLN A 193 -18.54 12.30 -19.61
CA GLN A 193 -19.32 13.16 -20.50
C GLN A 193 -18.63 14.52 -20.71
N TYR A 194 -18.16 15.14 -19.62
CA TYR A 194 -17.37 16.38 -19.67
C TYR A 194 -16.09 16.19 -20.49
N ASP A 195 -15.28 15.17 -20.17
CA ASP A 195 -14.01 14.91 -20.85
C ASP A 195 -14.22 14.63 -22.33
N THR A 196 -15.29 13.89 -22.69
CA THR A 196 -15.62 13.63 -24.09
C THR A 196 -15.88 14.93 -24.84
N CYS A 197 -16.70 15.82 -24.28
CA CYS A 197 -16.99 17.10 -24.94
C CYS A 197 -15.74 17.99 -25.01
N LEU A 198 -14.98 18.06 -23.92
CA LEU A 198 -13.75 18.84 -23.83
C LEU A 198 -12.76 18.43 -24.93
N TRP A 199 -12.51 17.14 -25.08
CA TRP A 199 -11.57 16.65 -26.08
C TRP A 199 -12.09 16.76 -27.51
N GLN A 200 -13.40 16.78 -27.74
CA GLN A 200 -13.95 17.08 -29.07
C GLN A 200 -13.79 18.55 -29.45
N LEU A 201 -13.99 19.47 -28.50
CA LEU A 201 -13.70 20.89 -28.69
C LEU A 201 -12.21 21.11 -29.02
N ILE A 202 -11.31 20.45 -28.27
CA ILE A 202 -9.86 20.52 -28.52
C ILE A 202 -9.50 19.97 -29.90
N LYS A 203 -10.05 18.81 -30.28
CA LYS A 203 -9.85 18.22 -31.62
C LYS A 203 -10.41 19.09 -32.75
N SER A 204 -11.39 19.94 -32.45
CA SER A 204 -11.96 20.92 -33.39
C SER A 204 -11.12 22.20 -33.50
N GLY A 205 -9.92 22.23 -32.92
CA GLY A 205 -8.97 23.35 -33.02
C GLY A 205 -9.05 24.36 -31.88
N LYS A 206 -9.90 24.16 -30.87
CA LYS A 206 -9.98 25.08 -29.73
C LYS A 206 -8.83 24.84 -28.74
N PRO A 207 -8.18 25.90 -28.22
CA PRO A 207 -7.25 25.77 -27.12
C PRO A 207 -7.91 25.15 -25.88
N GLU A 208 -7.17 24.36 -25.09
CA GLU A 208 -7.70 23.67 -23.89
C GLU A 208 -8.37 24.64 -22.92
N LYS A 209 -7.77 25.82 -22.67
CA LYS A 209 -8.34 26.84 -21.79
C LYS A 209 -9.68 27.37 -22.29
N GLU A 210 -9.81 27.61 -23.60
CA GLU A 210 -11.06 28.07 -24.19
C GLU A 210 -12.14 26.99 -24.09
N ALA A 211 -11.79 25.75 -24.41
CA ALA A 211 -12.70 24.62 -24.29
C ALA A 211 -13.18 24.39 -22.84
N GLN A 212 -12.30 24.59 -21.85
CA GLN A 212 -12.66 24.54 -20.43
C GLN A 212 -13.63 25.65 -20.04
N GLU A 213 -13.42 26.89 -20.50
CA GLU A 213 -14.33 28.01 -20.22
C GLU A 213 -15.70 27.82 -20.89
N ILE A 214 -15.76 27.27 -22.11
CA ILE A 214 -17.03 26.92 -22.77
C ILE A 214 -17.85 25.93 -21.94
N LEU A 215 -17.19 24.94 -21.35
CA LEU A 215 -17.86 23.89 -20.58
C LEU A 215 -18.07 24.27 -19.11
N LYS A 216 -17.52 25.40 -18.66
CA LYS A 216 -17.57 25.82 -17.26
C LYS A 216 -19.01 26.10 -16.83
N GLY A 217 -19.42 25.49 -15.72
CA GLY A 217 -20.79 25.63 -15.20
C GLY A 217 -21.88 24.96 -16.05
N SER A 218 -21.53 24.31 -17.15
CA SER A 218 -22.51 23.62 -18.01
C SER A 218 -23.16 22.44 -17.28
N GLN A 219 -24.47 22.35 -17.41
CA GLN A 219 -25.26 21.25 -16.86
C GLN A 219 -25.12 20.00 -17.75
N LYS A 220 -25.41 18.83 -17.16
CA LYS A 220 -25.37 17.53 -17.84
C LYS A 220 -26.13 17.50 -19.18
N GLN A 221 -27.32 18.12 -19.23
CA GLN A 221 -28.14 18.18 -20.44
C GLN A 221 -27.47 19.02 -21.54
N ALA A 222 -26.96 20.20 -21.19
CA ALA A 222 -26.28 21.10 -22.13
C ALA A 222 -25.05 20.44 -22.76
N ILE A 223 -24.24 19.71 -21.97
CA ILE A 223 -23.09 18.96 -22.50
C ILE A 223 -23.56 17.86 -23.47
N ASN A 224 -24.68 17.18 -23.17
CA ASN A 224 -25.22 16.15 -24.06
C ASN A 224 -25.73 16.72 -25.38
N GLU A 225 -26.40 17.88 -25.31
CA GLU A 225 -26.88 18.60 -26.48
C GLU A 225 -25.71 19.07 -27.35
N MET A 226 -24.65 19.61 -26.74
CA MET A 226 -23.44 20.01 -27.45
C MET A 226 -22.75 18.81 -28.14
N LEU A 227 -22.64 17.67 -27.45
CA LEU A 227 -22.12 16.44 -28.04
C LEU A 227 -22.91 16.00 -29.28
N TYR A 228 -24.23 16.12 -29.22
CA TYR A 228 -25.10 15.72 -30.32
C TYR A 228 -25.13 16.75 -31.46
N GLN A 229 -25.35 18.03 -31.16
CA GLN A 229 -25.53 19.08 -32.16
C GLN A 229 -24.22 19.49 -32.82
N CYS A 230 -23.14 19.64 -32.05
CA CYS A 230 -21.86 20.12 -32.59
C CYS A 230 -21.00 18.99 -33.17
N PHE A 231 -21.12 17.77 -32.64
CA PHE A 231 -20.22 16.66 -33.00
C PHE A 231 -20.94 15.42 -33.53
N ASN A 232 -22.28 15.41 -33.58
CA ASN A 232 -23.09 14.25 -33.98
C ASN A 232 -22.80 12.99 -33.14
N ILE A 233 -22.45 13.17 -31.86
CA ILE A 233 -22.15 12.08 -30.92
C ILE A 233 -23.36 11.84 -30.02
N ASN A 234 -24.00 10.68 -30.18
CA ASN A 234 -24.98 10.21 -29.22
C ASN A 234 -24.26 9.54 -28.04
N TYR A 235 -24.16 10.22 -26.90
CA TYR A 235 -23.39 9.72 -25.76
C TYR A 235 -23.80 8.29 -25.34
N LYS A 236 -25.10 7.97 -25.28
CA LYS A 236 -25.59 6.65 -24.84
C LYS A 236 -25.27 5.53 -25.84
N LYS A 237 -25.28 5.82 -27.13
CA LYS A 237 -25.08 4.81 -28.20
C LYS A 237 -23.63 4.73 -28.66
N SER A 238 -22.97 5.86 -28.83
CA SER A 238 -21.65 5.97 -29.46
C SER A 238 -20.48 5.73 -28.50
N ILE A 239 -20.66 5.97 -27.20
CA ILE A 239 -19.57 5.82 -26.22
C ILE A 239 -19.64 4.43 -25.56
N PRO A 240 -18.54 3.65 -25.56
CA PRO A 240 -18.45 2.36 -24.88
C PRO A 240 -18.87 2.38 -23.41
N GLN A 241 -19.51 1.29 -22.95
CA GLN A 241 -20.01 1.18 -21.58
C GLN A 241 -18.91 1.29 -20.52
N ILE A 242 -17.71 0.76 -20.78
CA ILE A 242 -16.55 0.87 -19.88
C ILE A 242 -16.19 2.32 -19.53
N PHE A 243 -16.41 3.25 -20.45
CA PHE A 243 -16.18 4.68 -20.22
C PHE A 243 -17.35 5.37 -19.53
N ARG A 244 -18.58 4.97 -19.86
CA ARG A 244 -19.79 5.62 -19.33
C ARG A 244 -20.15 5.17 -17.92
N GLN A 245 -19.98 3.89 -17.65
CA GLN A 245 -20.47 3.23 -16.44
C GLN A 245 -19.37 2.84 -15.47
N GLY A 246 -18.11 2.87 -15.91
CA GLY A 246 -17.00 2.27 -15.17
C GLY A 246 -17.10 0.75 -15.18
N THR A 247 -16.31 0.11 -14.33
CA THR A 247 -16.22 -1.33 -14.24
C THR A 247 -16.48 -1.77 -12.81
N CYS A 248 -17.33 -2.79 -12.62
CA CYS A 248 -17.42 -3.49 -11.34
C CYS A 248 -16.85 -4.90 -11.46
N ALA A 249 -16.23 -5.37 -10.37
CA ALA A 249 -15.71 -6.71 -10.26
C ALA A 249 -16.12 -7.33 -8.93
N PHE A 250 -16.65 -8.55 -8.95
CA PHE A 250 -17.10 -9.27 -7.77
C PHE A 250 -16.97 -10.78 -7.95
N LYS A 251 -16.98 -11.52 -6.84
CA LYS A 251 -16.90 -12.98 -6.88
C LYS A 251 -18.25 -13.58 -7.24
N THR A 252 -18.26 -14.47 -8.22
CA THR A 252 -19.40 -15.31 -8.59
C THR A 252 -19.05 -16.77 -8.36
N GLU A 253 -20.02 -17.56 -7.92
CA GLU A 253 -19.88 -19.02 -7.85
C GLU A 253 -20.12 -19.61 -9.24
N VAL A 254 -19.14 -20.38 -9.72
CA VAL A 254 -19.19 -21.05 -11.02
C VAL A 254 -18.95 -22.53 -10.78
N GLU A 255 -19.80 -23.39 -11.33
CA GLU A 255 -19.56 -24.83 -11.33
C GLU A 255 -18.45 -25.17 -12.33
N VAL A 256 -17.34 -25.73 -11.82
CA VAL A 256 -16.22 -26.18 -12.65
C VAL A 256 -16.11 -27.69 -12.54
N SER A 257 -16.06 -28.39 -13.69
CA SER A 257 -15.78 -29.83 -13.75
C SER A 257 -14.31 -30.07 -13.44
N VAL A 258 -14.00 -30.69 -12.29
CA VAL A 258 -12.61 -30.87 -11.81
C VAL A 258 -12.04 -32.23 -12.20
N LYS A 259 -12.88 -33.26 -12.27
CA LYS A 259 -12.52 -34.63 -12.65
C LYS A 259 -13.70 -35.30 -13.34
N TYR A 260 -13.46 -36.38 -14.07
CA TYR A 260 -14.52 -37.27 -14.55
C TYR A 260 -14.49 -38.55 -13.72
N LYS A 261 -15.66 -39.03 -13.32
CA LYS A 261 -15.83 -40.37 -12.73
C LYS A 261 -15.50 -41.43 -13.78
N GLY A 262 -15.26 -42.67 -13.35
CA GLY A 262 -14.95 -43.80 -14.25
C GLY A 262 -16.05 -44.15 -15.26
N ASP A 263 -17.26 -43.60 -15.07
CA ASP A 263 -18.41 -43.68 -15.98
C ASP A 263 -18.50 -42.49 -16.97
N GLY A 264 -17.52 -41.58 -16.96
CA GLY A 264 -17.51 -40.38 -17.80
C GLY A 264 -18.33 -39.20 -17.26
N CYS A 265 -18.93 -39.28 -16.06
CA CYS A 265 -19.67 -38.16 -15.46
C CYS A 265 -18.72 -37.12 -14.83
N PRO A 266 -18.87 -35.81 -15.14
CA PRO A 266 -18.03 -34.77 -14.54
C PRO A 266 -18.38 -34.55 -13.06
N ILE A 267 -17.35 -34.58 -12.21
CA ILE A 267 -17.38 -34.11 -10.82
C ILE A 267 -17.27 -32.59 -10.86
N LYS A 268 -18.42 -31.93 -10.69
CA LYS A 268 -18.50 -30.48 -10.60
C LYS A 268 -18.19 -30.02 -9.17
N ARG A 269 -17.37 -28.98 -9.04
CA ARG A 269 -17.11 -28.28 -7.78
C ARG A 269 -17.40 -26.81 -7.99
N SER A 270 -18.16 -26.20 -7.09
CA SER A 270 -18.35 -24.75 -7.07
C SER A 270 -17.01 -24.07 -6.76
N GLN A 271 -16.53 -23.24 -7.69
CA GLN A 271 -15.36 -22.41 -7.53
C GLN A 271 -15.76 -20.93 -7.60
N ARG A 272 -15.10 -20.10 -6.80
CA ARG A 272 -15.32 -18.65 -6.82
C ARG A 272 -14.41 -18.04 -7.87
N LYS A 273 -14.99 -17.41 -8.89
CA LYS A 273 -14.26 -16.67 -9.92
C LYS A 273 -14.60 -15.20 -9.83
N VAL A 274 -13.62 -14.33 -10.09
CA VAL A 274 -13.88 -12.90 -10.19
C VAL A 274 -14.47 -12.60 -11.56
N THR A 275 -15.68 -12.06 -11.54
CA THR A 275 -16.42 -11.63 -12.72
C THR A 275 -16.34 -10.12 -12.83
N ILE A 276 -16.00 -9.64 -14.02
CA ILE A 276 -15.91 -8.21 -14.34
C ILE A 276 -17.05 -7.85 -15.28
N VAL A 277 -17.85 -6.85 -14.93
CA VAL A 277 -18.98 -6.40 -15.74
C VAL A 277 -19.08 -4.88 -15.77
N GLN A 278 -19.75 -4.37 -16.81
CA GLN A 278 -20.20 -2.99 -16.90
C GLN A 278 -21.73 -2.99 -16.88
N THR A 279 -22.32 -2.22 -15.96
CA THR A 279 -23.79 -2.15 -15.78
C THR A 279 -24.23 -0.71 -15.65
N GLU A 280 -25.45 -0.41 -16.10
CA GLU A 280 -25.98 0.96 -16.07
C GLU A 280 -26.22 1.49 -14.67
N ASN A 281 -26.51 0.62 -13.69
CA ASN A 281 -26.73 1.03 -12.30
C ASN A 281 -26.25 -0.04 -11.31
N ILE A 282 -25.02 0.12 -10.80
CA ILE A 282 -24.44 -0.79 -9.79
C ILE A 282 -25.13 -0.69 -8.42
N ALA A 283 -25.81 0.43 -8.18
CA ALA A 283 -26.53 0.70 -6.94
C ALA A 283 -28.01 0.35 -7.04
N SER A 284 -28.46 -0.25 -8.14
CA SER A 284 -29.84 -0.71 -8.27
C SER A 284 -30.08 -1.98 -7.46
N ARG A 285 -31.26 -2.08 -6.87
CA ARG A 285 -31.72 -3.26 -6.15
C ARG A 285 -31.66 -4.50 -7.04
N ARG A 286 -32.11 -4.38 -8.30
CA ARG A 286 -32.11 -5.48 -9.27
C ARG A 286 -30.70 -6.01 -9.47
N PHE A 287 -29.76 -5.15 -9.87
CA PHE A 287 -28.39 -5.59 -10.11
C PHE A 287 -27.75 -6.22 -8.88
N TRP A 288 -27.86 -5.57 -7.72
CA TRP A 288 -27.18 -6.01 -6.49
C TRP A 288 -27.77 -7.31 -5.95
N ASN A 289 -29.10 -7.38 -5.81
CA ASN A 289 -29.77 -8.51 -5.18
C ASN A 289 -29.82 -9.74 -6.11
N ASP A 290 -29.63 -9.58 -7.43
CA ASP A 290 -29.47 -10.73 -8.33
C ASP A 290 -28.13 -11.47 -8.09
N GLN A 291 -27.17 -10.86 -7.39
CA GLN A 291 -25.88 -11.49 -7.06
C GLN A 291 -25.93 -12.20 -5.70
N LEU A 292 -26.16 -13.52 -5.71
CA LEU A 292 -26.27 -14.35 -4.50
C LEU A 292 -25.07 -14.19 -3.54
N PHE A 293 -23.85 -14.06 -4.08
CA PHE A 293 -22.64 -13.89 -3.27
C PHE A 293 -22.62 -12.55 -2.52
N LEU A 294 -23.05 -11.45 -3.16
CA LEU A 294 -23.11 -10.13 -2.52
C LEU A 294 -24.19 -10.12 -1.42
N LEU A 295 -25.36 -10.71 -1.71
CA LEU A 295 -26.42 -10.86 -0.72
C LEU A 295 -25.95 -11.59 0.55
N LYS A 296 -25.17 -12.65 0.37
CA LYS A 296 -24.67 -13.47 1.48
C LYS A 296 -23.63 -12.75 2.34
N GLU A 297 -22.69 -12.05 1.73
CA GLU A 297 -21.52 -11.49 2.44
C GLU A 297 -21.68 -10.01 2.85
N LEU A 298 -22.60 -9.27 2.23
CA LEU A 298 -22.85 -7.85 2.51
C LEU A 298 -24.30 -7.56 2.91
N GLY A 299 -25.26 -8.27 2.32
CA GLY A 299 -26.69 -8.04 2.50
C GLY A 299 -27.37 -7.49 1.24
N HIS A 300 -28.64 -7.11 1.39
CA HIS A 300 -29.48 -6.62 0.28
C HIS A 300 -29.61 -5.10 0.26
N PHE A 301 -29.91 -4.53 -0.90
CA PHE A 301 -30.42 -3.16 -1.02
C PHE A 301 -31.95 -3.19 -0.94
N SER A 302 -32.52 -2.39 -0.04
CA SER A 302 -33.96 -2.36 0.21
C SER A 302 -34.71 -1.50 -0.82
N GLU A 303 -34.14 -0.37 -1.22
CA GLU A 303 -34.72 0.60 -2.16
C GLU A 303 -33.76 0.92 -3.31
N ASP A 304 -34.22 1.61 -4.35
CA ASP A 304 -33.34 2.15 -5.40
C ASP A 304 -32.94 3.60 -5.08
N VAL A 305 -31.65 3.92 -5.19
CA VAL A 305 -31.12 5.26 -4.92
C VAL A 305 -30.93 6.04 -6.22
N ASN A 306 -31.78 7.05 -6.44
CA ASN A 306 -31.73 7.89 -7.65
C ASN A 306 -31.05 9.25 -7.45
N LYS A 307 -30.89 9.72 -6.19
CA LYS A 307 -30.21 10.98 -5.84
C LYS A 307 -29.39 10.80 -4.57
N THR A 308 -28.12 11.20 -4.61
CA THR A 308 -27.21 11.16 -3.46
C THR A 308 -26.88 12.58 -3.00
N LYS A 309 -27.02 12.85 -1.70
CA LYS A 309 -26.55 14.10 -1.10
C LYS A 309 -25.04 14.01 -0.91
N THR A 310 -24.26 14.73 -1.72
CA THR A 310 -22.80 14.56 -1.72
C THR A 310 -22.15 15.06 -0.44
N GLU A 311 -22.71 16.08 0.23
CA GLU A 311 -22.21 16.55 1.52
C GLU A 311 -22.27 15.44 2.58
N TYR A 312 -23.37 14.67 2.62
CA TYR A 312 -23.54 13.55 3.53
C TYR A 312 -22.49 12.45 3.29
N LEU A 313 -22.21 12.08 2.05
CA LEU A 313 -21.19 11.06 1.76
C LEU A 313 -19.75 11.54 2.01
N LYS A 314 -19.52 12.86 1.95
CA LYS A 314 -18.22 13.46 2.28
C LYS A 314 -17.94 13.44 3.78
N SER A 315 -18.96 13.46 4.64
CA SER A 315 -18.72 13.39 6.09
C SER A 315 -18.12 12.04 6.52
N PHE A 316 -18.45 10.94 5.83
CA PHE A 316 -17.84 9.61 6.06
C PHE A 316 -16.40 9.49 5.54
N GLN A 317 -15.87 10.54 4.90
CA GLN A 317 -14.49 10.59 4.40
C GLN A 317 -13.58 11.47 5.26
N TYR A 318 -14.09 12.01 6.38
CA TYR A 318 -13.30 12.82 7.29
C TYR A 318 -12.20 11.99 7.96
N GLU A 319 -11.01 12.57 8.02
CA GLU A 319 -9.84 12.00 8.69
C GLU A 319 -9.12 13.14 9.39
N SER A 320 -8.84 12.97 10.68
CA SER A 320 -8.03 13.93 11.43
C SER A 320 -6.58 13.90 10.97
N GLY A 321 -5.95 15.06 10.86
CA GLY A 321 -4.52 15.16 10.61
C GLY A 321 -3.71 14.61 11.78
N LEU A 322 -2.53 14.09 11.49
CA LEU A 322 -1.49 13.79 12.47
C LEU A 322 -1.10 15.06 13.23
N LEU A 323 -0.75 14.91 14.52
CA LEU A 323 -0.46 16.01 15.43
C LEU A 323 0.53 17.01 14.81
N LEU A 324 0.29 18.31 14.97
CA LEU A 324 1.19 19.35 14.45
C LEU A 324 2.49 19.40 15.26
N SER A 325 3.55 19.92 14.64
CA SER A 325 4.86 20.12 15.28
C SER A 325 5.49 18.84 15.86
N THR A 326 5.12 17.68 15.32
CA THR A 326 5.76 16.40 15.61
C THR A 326 6.42 15.84 14.37
N TRP A 327 7.55 15.16 14.55
CA TRP A 327 8.14 14.29 13.55
C TRP A 327 7.11 13.22 13.15
N ILE A 328 6.99 12.93 11.86
CA ILE A 328 6.17 11.80 11.39
C ILE A 328 7.13 10.73 10.88
N VAL A 329 7.03 9.52 11.42
CA VAL A 329 7.74 8.36 10.91
C VAL A 329 6.76 7.45 10.18
N ILE A 330 7.01 7.22 8.90
CA ILE A 330 6.30 6.22 8.10
C ILE A 330 7.14 4.95 8.07
N ARG A 331 6.73 3.93 8.82
CA ARG A 331 7.37 2.60 8.79
C ARG A 331 6.63 1.72 7.80
N ILE A 332 7.35 1.15 6.83
CA ILE A 332 6.87 0.12 5.91
C ILE A 332 7.50 -1.23 6.22
N ASP A 333 6.77 -2.32 5.99
CA ASP A 333 7.19 -3.69 6.30
C ASP A 333 6.71 -4.67 5.21
N GLY A 334 7.60 -5.56 4.78
CA GLY A 334 7.36 -6.56 3.74
C GLY A 334 6.26 -7.56 4.12
N CYS A 335 5.15 -7.55 3.38
CA CYS A 335 4.06 -8.46 3.69
C CYS A 335 4.42 -9.91 3.34
N HIS A 336 4.42 -10.79 4.34
CA HIS A 336 4.77 -12.20 4.20
C HIS A 336 6.15 -12.44 3.55
N PHE A 337 7.11 -11.55 3.82
CA PHE A 337 8.39 -11.55 3.13
C PHE A 337 9.24 -12.80 3.36
N HIS A 338 9.03 -13.55 4.45
CA HIS A 338 9.61 -14.89 4.60
C HIS A 338 9.26 -15.78 3.40
N ARG A 339 7.99 -15.86 3.02
CA ARG A 339 7.52 -16.66 1.86
C ARG A 339 8.05 -16.08 0.56
N PHE A 340 8.13 -14.75 0.46
CA PHE A 340 8.67 -14.06 -0.70
C PHE A 340 10.14 -14.43 -0.91
N SER A 341 10.96 -14.31 0.13
CA SER A 341 12.38 -14.63 0.10
C SER A 341 12.66 -16.11 -0.21
N GLU A 342 11.81 -17.02 0.28
CA GLU A 342 11.93 -18.46 0.00
C GLU A 342 11.57 -18.77 -1.46
N ALA A 343 10.46 -18.24 -1.96
CA ALA A 343 10.04 -18.42 -3.35
C ALA A 343 11.07 -17.87 -4.35
N HIS A 344 11.68 -16.72 -4.04
CA HIS A 344 12.69 -16.07 -4.90
C HIS A 344 14.13 -16.49 -4.58
N LYS A 345 14.32 -17.49 -3.69
CA LYS A 345 15.61 -18.10 -3.34
C LYS A 345 16.66 -17.07 -2.90
N PHE A 346 16.28 -16.17 -2.01
CA PHE A 346 17.21 -15.21 -1.42
C PHE A 346 18.28 -15.92 -0.60
N GLU A 347 19.49 -15.39 -0.65
CA GLU A 347 20.60 -15.85 0.15
C GLU A 347 20.31 -15.66 1.65
N LYS A 348 20.88 -16.56 2.45
CA LYS A 348 20.69 -16.59 3.90
C LYS A 348 22.06 -16.59 4.61
N PRO A 349 22.25 -15.81 5.68
CA PRO A 349 21.22 -15.05 6.41
C PRO A 349 20.72 -13.77 5.71
N ASN A 350 21.55 -13.14 4.90
CA ASN A 350 21.27 -11.89 4.20
C ASN A 350 21.52 -12.05 2.70
N ASP A 351 20.73 -11.37 1.89
CA ASP A 351 20.89 -11.28 0.45
C ASP A 351 21.24 -9.84 0.10
N GLU A 352 22.47 -9.61 -0.35
CA GLU A 352 22.99 -8.27 -0.61
C GLU A 352 22.23 -7.57 -1.74
N ALA A 353 21.87 -8.30 -2.80
CA ALA A 353 21.11 -7.76 -3.92
C ALA A 353 19.69 -7.34 -3.48
N ALA A 354 19.04 -8.13 -2.62
CA ALA A 354 17.75 -7.78 -2.06
C ALA A 354 17.79 -6.52 -1.18
N LEU A 355 18.81 -6.39 -0.33
CA LEU A 355 18.99 -5.21 0.52
C LEU A 355 19.32 -3.97 -0.33
N ASN A 356 20.18 -4.10 -1.34
CA ASN A 356 20.49 -3.00 -2.24
C ASN A 356 19.28 -2.58 -3.09
N LEU A 357 18.39 -3.51 -3.46
CA LEU A 357 17.10 -3.17 -4.07
C LEU A 357 16.23 -2.34 -3.11
N MET A 358 16.08 -2.76 -1.85
CA MET A 358 15.35 -1.99 -0.83
C MET A 358 15.95 -0.59 -0.65
N ASN A 359 17.28 -0.47 -0.60
CA ASN A 359 18.00 0.80 -0.49
C ASN A 359 17.76 1.70 -1.70
N SER A 360 17.79 1.14 -2.91
CA SER A 360 17.52 1.86 -4.16
C SER A 360 16.06 2.35 -4.25
N CYS A 361 15.12 1.64 -3.62
CA CYS A 361 13.75 2.11 -3.46
C CYS A 361 13.65 3.26 -2.45
N ALA A 362 14.36 3.17 -1.32
CA ALA A 362 14.38 4.23 -0.31
C ALA A 362 14.98 5.53 -0.85
N VAL A 363 16.07 5.46 -1.62
CA VAL A 363 16.63 6.62 -2.35
C VAL A 363 15.56 7.27 -3.22
N GLY A 364 14.84 6.49 -4.02
CA GLY A 364 13.78 7.02 -4.87
C GLY A 364 12.62 7.64 -4.09
N VAL A 365 12.27 7.10 -2.91
CA VAL A 365 11.27 7.70 -2.02
C VAL A 365 11.76 9.06 -1.52
N LEU A 366 13.01 9.16 -1.07
CA LEU A 366 13.56 10.44 -0.64
C LEU A 366 13.54 11.46 -1.78
N GLU A 367 13.97 11.07 -2.98
CA GLU A 367 13.96 11.93 -4.19
C GLU A 367 12.56 12.42 -4.56
N GLU A 368 11.53 11.59 -4.44
CA GLU A 368 10.15 11.92 -4.79
C GLU A 368 9.44 12.77 -3.72
N PHE A 369 9.75 12.54 -2.44
CA PHE A 369 9.09 13.19 -1.31
C PHE A 369 10.09 14.06 -0.54
N ASN A 370 10.25 15.32 -0.98
CA ASN A 370 11.18 16.28 -0.39
C ASN A 370 11.00 16.55 1.12
N ASP A 371 9.82 16.29 1.67
CA ASP A 371 9.57 16.44 3.12
C ASP A 371 10.19 15.31 3.96
N ILE A 372 10.64 14.21 3.33
CA ILE A 372 11.35 13.12 3.98
C ILE A 372 12.84 13.49 4.04
N VAL A 373 13.35 13.64 5.26
CA VAL A 373 14.72 14.13 5.54
C VAL A 373 15.70 13.01 5.82
N PHE A 374 15.21 11.89 6.34
CA PHE A 374 16.02 10.73 6.71
C PHE A 374 15.22 9.46 6.55
N SER A 375 15.89 8.36 6.24
CA SER A 375 15.31 7.04 6.35
C SER A 375 16.31 6.00 6.81
N TYR A 376 15.80 4.97 7.46
CA TYR A 376 16.58 3.85 7.98
C TYR A 376 15.94 2.53 7.57
N GLY A 377 16.72 1.62 7.01
CA GLY A 377 16.26 0.32 6.53
C GLY A 377 17.00 -0.85 7.14
N VAL A 378 16.26 -1.92 7.42
CA VAL A 378 16.79 -3.21 7.88
C VAL A 378 15.89 -4.35 7.39
N SER A 379 16.48 -5.44 6.91
CA SER A 379 15.74 -6.61 6.41
C SER A 379 14.72 -6.19 5.32
N ASP A 380 13.44 -6.39 5.59
CA ASP A 380 12.28 -6.12 4.77
C ASP A 380 11.48 -4.90 5.27
N GLU A 381 12.03 -4.11 6.20
CA GLU A 381 11.43 -2.88 6.71
C GLU A 381 12.25 -1.62 6.38
N TYR A 382 11.55 -0.50 6.24
CA TYR A 382 12.13 0.84 6.09
C TYR A 382 11.31 1.87 6.86
N SER A 383 11.99 2.81 7.51
CA SER A 383 11.39 3.91 8.25
C SER A 383 11.75 5.23 7.58
N PHE A 384 10.76 6.01 7.17
CA PHE A 384 10.93 7.32 6.55
C PHE A 384 10.51 8.42 7.51
N VAL A 385 11.43 9.35 7.80
CA VAL A 385 11.24 10.46 8.73
C VAL A 385 10.89 11.73 7.96
N LEU A 386 9.69 12.26 8.21
CA LEU A 386 9.27 13.57 7.71
C LEU A 386 9.54 14.64 8.76
N LYS A 387 9.95 15.82 8.29
CA LYS A 387 10.16 17.00 9.15
C LYS A 387 8.91 17.39 9.93
N LYS A 388 9.10 17.93 11.13
CA LYS A 388 8.03 18.28 12.08
C LYS A 388 7.02 19.28 11.51
N GLU A 389 7.44 20.24 10.68
CA GLU A 389 6.59 21.24 10.03
C GLU A 389 5.86 20.73 8.78
N SER A 390 6.13 19.49 8.32
CA SER A 390 5.59 18.96 7.06
C SER A 390 4.08 19.16 6.98
N GLN A 391 3.63 19.72 5.85
CA GLN A 391 2.22 19.85 5.50
C GLN A 391 1.82 18.86 4.41
N LEU A 392 2.65 17.83 4.17
CA LEU A 392 2.42 16.85 3.12
C LEU A 392 1.03 16.24 3.27
N TYR A 393 0.22 16.40 2.22
CA TYR A 393 -1.19 15.99 2.18
C TYR A 393 -2.06 16.48 3.36
N GLY A 394 -1.73 17.64 3.95
CA GLY A 394 -2.43 18.14 5.13
C GLY A 394 -2.31 17.19 6.34
N ARG A 395 -1.19 16.47 6.44
CA ARG A 395 -0.86 15.55 7.53
C ARG A 395 -1.85 14.39 7.71
N ARG A 396 -2.62 14.04 6.67
CA ARG A 396 -3.52 12.88 6.71
C ARG A 396 -2.71 11.60 6.61
N ALA A 397 -2.81 10.74 7.63
CA ALA A 397 -2.03 9.52 7.74
C ALA A 397 -2.29 8.59 6.54
N SER A 398 -3.55 8.43 6.13
CA SER A 398 -3.92 7.59 4.99
C SER A 398 -3.23 8.02 3.71
N ASP A 399 -3.25 9.32 3.39
CA ASP A 399 -2.67 9.86 2.16
C ASP A 399 -1.13 9.77 2.17
N ILE A 400 -0.47 10.06 3.30
CA ILE A 400 1.00 9.97 3.41
C ILE A 400 1.45 8.50 3.32
N VAL A 401 0.89 7.64 4.18
CA VAL A 401 1.28 6.22 4.23
C VAL A 401 1.04 5.54 2.89
N SER A 402 -0.13 5.72 2.29
CA SER A 402 -0.46 5.11 1.00
C SER A 402 0.43 5.60 -0.14
N ALA A 403 0.74 6.90 -0.20
CA ALA A 403 1.61 7.43 -1.25
C ALA A 403 3.03 6.88 -1.16
N VAL A 404 3.61 6.84 0.05
CA VAL A 404 4.98 6.34 0.29
C VAL A 404 5.05 4.83 0.01
N VAL A 405 4.14 4.04 0.58
CA VAL A 405 4.16 2.57 0.40
C VAL A 405 3.86 2.16 -1.04
N SER A 406 2.94 2.87 -1.72
CA SER A 406 2.63 2.64 -3.12
C SER A 406 3.86 2.92 -3.99
N TYR A 407 4.51 4.07 -3.81
CA TYR A 407 5.70 4.43 -4.58
C TYR A 407 6.86 3.46 -4.32
N PHE A 408 7.07 3.04 -3.07
CA PHE A 408 8.09 2.06 -2.73
C PHE A 408 7.82 0.71 -3.40
N SER A 409 6.57 0.23 -3.37
CA SER A 409 6.14 -1.01 -4.05
C SER A 409 6.38 -1.01 -5.56
N SER A 410 6.02 0.09 -6.24
CA SER A 410 6.26 0.20 -7.68
C SER A 410 7.75 0.26 -7.99
N MET A 411 8.53 1.03 -7.23
CA MET A 411 9.99 1.08 -7.39
C MET A 411 10.63 -0.29 -7.21
N TYR A 412 10.21 -1.05 -6.19
CA TYR A 412 10.73 -2.39 -5.92
C TYR A 412 10.48 -3.33 -7.10
N THR A 413 9.28 -3.25 -7.69
CA THR A 413 8.90 -4.08 -8.84
C THR A 413 9.61 -3.64 -10.12
N MET A 414 9.75 -2.33 -10.35
CA MET A 414 10.42 -1.77 -11.54
C MET A 414 11.91 -2.08 -11.54
N LYS A 415 12.58 -1.87 -10.41
CA LYS A 415 14.04 -2.04 -10.27
C LYS A 415 14.44 -3.51 -10.07
N TRP A 416 13.49 -4.44 -9.96
CA TRP A 416 13.79 -5.85 -9.70
C TRP A 416 14.87 -6.42 -10.64
N LYS A 417 14.75 -6.13 -11.95
CA LYS A 417 15.67 -6.62 -12.98
C LYS A 417 17.06 -6.01 -12.92
N ASP A 418 17.23 -4.84 -12.30
CA ASP A 418 18.53 -4.19 -12.12
C ASP A 418 19.38 -4.95 -11.09
N PHE A 419 18.73 -5.58 -10.10
CA PHE A 419 19.40 -6.33 -9.02
C PHE A 419 19.33 -7.85 -9.23
N PHE A 420 18.32 -8.34 -9.97
CA PHE A 420 18.11 -9.75 -10.25
C PHE A 420 17.89 -9.99 -11.75
N PRO A 421 18.90 -9.79 -12.61
CA PRO A 421 18.73 -9.83 -14.07
C PRO A 421 18.19 -11.18 -14.57
N HIS A 422 18.60 -12.28 -13.92
CA HIS A 422 18.25 -13.65 -14.31
C HIS A 422 17.09 -14.26 -13.50
N ARG A 423 16.44 -13.51 -12.59
CA ARG A 423 15.30 -14.01 -11.82
C ARG A 423 14.05 -13.22 -12.20
N GLU A 424 12.98 -13.93 -12.53
CA GLU A 424 11.66 -13.30 -12.67
C GLU A 424 11.00 -13.13 -11.30
N ILE A 425 10.17 -12.10 -11.19
CA ILE A 425 9.30 -11.95 -10.03
C ILE A 425 8.15 -12.97 -10.15
N ILE A 426 8.07 -13.91 -9.21
CA ILE A 426 7.08 -15.01 -9.23
C ILE A 426 5.70 -14.49 -8.85
N TYR A 427 5.65 -13.61 -7.85
CA TYR A 427 4.46 -12.88 -7.46
C TYR A 427 4.85 -11.50 -6.91
N PRO A 428 3.98 -10.48 -7.05
CA PRO A 428 4.32 -9.12 -6.66
C PRO A 428 4.64 -9.00 -5.17
N ALA A 429 5.74 -8.30 -4.84
CA ALA A 429 6.03 -7.87 -3.48
C ALA A 429 5.06 -6.74 -3.09
N TYR A 430 4.63 -6.71 -1.84
CA TYR A 430 3.76 -5.66 -1.32
C TYR A 430 4.02 -5.46 0.16
N PHE A 431 3.73 -4.25 0.64
CA PHE A 431 4.19 -3.77 1.94
C PHE A 431 3.00 -3.24 2.75
N ASP A 432 3.03 -3.44 4.06
CA ASP A 432 2.18 -2.71 5.00
C ASP A 432 2.88 -1.41 5.41
N GLY A 433 2.10 -0.45 5.90
CA GLY A 433 2.61 0.85 6.32
C GLY A 433 1.87 1.38 7.54
N ARG A 434 2.57 2.16 8.37
CA ARG A 434 1.99 2.91 9.48
C ARG A 434 2.67 4.26 9.66
N ALA A 435 1.95 5.22 10.24
CA ALA A 435 2.48 6.51 10.66
C ALA A 435 2.58 6.57 12.19
N VAL A 436 3.67 7.12 12.70
CA VAL A 436 3.90 7.35 14.13
C VAL A 436 4.39 8.77 14.34
N CYS A 437 3.87 9.46 15.35
CA CYS A 437 4.26 10.84 15.66
C CYS A 437 5.20 10.87 16.86
N TYR A 438 6.37 11.51 16.70
CA TYR A 438 7.32 11.73 17.79
C TYR A 438 7.46 13.22 18.09
N PRO A 439 7.20 13.66 19.34
CA PRO A 439 7.10 15.08 19.67
C PRO A 439 8.45 15.78 19.84
N SER A 440 9.57 15.04 19.95
CA SER A 440 10.90 15.62 20.08
C SER A 440 11.94 14.83 19.30
N SER A 441 13.02 15.51 18.90
CA SER A 441 14.15 14.88 18.20
C SER A 441 14.85 13.83 19.06
N HIS A 442 14.81 13.97 20.40
CA HIS A 442 15.31 12.96 21.32
C HIS A 442 14.54 11.64 21.20
N ILE A 443 13.20 11.69 21.21
CA ILE A 443 12.37 10.48 21.10
C ILE A 443 12.49 9.86 19.70
N LEU A 444 12.60 10.69 18.66
CA LEU A 444 12.88 10.21 17.30
C LEU A 444 14.21 9.45 17.23
N ARG A 445 15.28 9.99 17.83
CA ARG A 445 16.58 9.32 17.90
C ARG A 445 16.50 8.00 18.66
N ASP A 446 15.78 7.96 19.77
CA ASP A 446 15.55 6.72 20.53
C ASP A 446 14.79 5.68 19.70
N TYR A 447 13.83 6.10 18.87
CA TYR A 447 13.16 5.21 17.91
C TYR A 447 14.13 4.65 16.86
N LEU A 448 14.98 5.48 16.27
CA LEU A 448 15.94 5.03 15.27
C LEU A 448 17.01 4.13 15.90
N ALA A 449 17.48 4.45 17.09
CA ALA A 449 18.37 3.61 17.89
C ALA A 449 17.72 2.26 18.21
N TRP A 450 16.43 2.24 18.55
CA TRP A 450 15.68 1.00 18.75
C TRP A 450 15.68 0.12 17.49
N ARG A 451 15.48 0.70 16.30
CA ARG A 451 15.55 -0.03 15.03
C ARG A 451 16.95 -0.57 14.74
N GLN A 452 18.00 0.19 15.02
CA GLN A 452 19.38 -0.28 14.81
C GLN A 452 19.81 -1.35 15.82
N VAL A 453 19.38 -1.27 17.08
CA VAL A 453 19.60 -2.35 18.06
C VAL A 453 18.89 -3.64 17.63
N ASP A 454 17.65 -3.54 17.14
CA ASP A 454 16.89 -4.69 16.64
C ASP A 454 17.58 -5.32 15.42
N CYS A 455 18.14 -4.49 14.51
CA CYS A 455 18.98 -4.95 13.41
C CYS A 455 20.15 -5.80 13.88
N HIS A 456 20.96 -5.28 14.80
CA HIS A 456 22.13 -5.97 15.33
C HIS A 456 21.76 -7.33 15.96
N ILE A 457 20.73 -7.34 16.82
CA ILE A 457 20.27 -8.56 17.50
C ILE A 457 19.76 -9.60 16.49
N ASN A 458 18.91 -9.18 15.55
CA ASN A 458 18.32 -10.08 14.57
C ASN A 458 19.36 -10.62 13.59
N ASN A 459 20.28 -9.78 13.11
CA ASN A 459 21.35 -10.20 12.22
C ASN A 459 22.32 -11.20 12.89
N GLN A 460 22.72 -10.95 14.14
CA GLN A 460 23.60 -11.87 14.88
C GLN A 460 22.93 -13.23 15.07
N TYR A 461 21.67 -13.23 15.50
CA TYR A 461 20.89 -14.45 15.66
C TYR A 461 20.72 -15.19 14.33
N ASN A 462 20.32 -14.50 13.26
CA ASN A 462 20.10 -15.10 11.95
C ASN A 462 21.39 -15.66 11.34
N THR A 463 22.52 -14.99 11.54
CA THR A 463 23.84 -15.47 11.10
C THR A 463 24.18 -16.78 11.79
N CYS A 464 24.06 -16.85 13.12
CA CYS A 464 24.28 -18.09 13.87
C CYS A 464 23.32 -19.19 13.39
N PHE A 465 22.04 -18.86 13.24
CA PHE A 465 20.99 -19.79 12.86
C PHE A 465 21.29 -20.43 11.50
N TRP A 466 21.60 -19.62 10.49
CA TRP A 466 21.87 -20.12 9.15
C TRP A 466 23.22 -20.80 9.02
N MET A 467 24.24 -20.42 9.79
CA MET A 467 25.49 -21.17 9.86
C MET A 467 25.29 -22.57 10.43
N LEU A 468 24.48 -22.71 11.50
CA LEU A 468 24.11 -24.02 12.05
C LEU A 468 23.31 -24.87 11.05
N VAL A 469 22.39 -24.25 10.31
CA VAL A 469 21.64 -24.96 9.26
C VAL A 469 22.57 -25.41 8.13
N LYS A 470 23.51 -24.55 7.70
CA LYS A 470 24.52 -24.89 6.68
C LYS A 470 25.51 -25.96 7.17
N SER A 471 25.75 -26.06 8.48
CA SER A 471 26.56 -27.13 9.08
C SER A 471 25.82 -28.48 9.19
N GLY A 472 24.63 -28.61 8.60
CA GLY A 472 23.85 -29.85 8.57
C GLY A 472 22.79 -30.00 9.67
N LYS A 473 22.61 -29.00 10.56
CA LYS A 473 21.51 -29.06 11.55
C LYS A 473 20.17 -28.75 10.90
N THR A 474 19.10 -29.34 11.42
CA THR A 474 17.74 -28.96 11.03
C THR A 474 17.39 -27.58 11.58
N LYS A 475 16.43 -26.88 10.95
CA LYS A 475 15.93 -25.57 11.43
C LYS A 475 15.46 -25.63 12.90
N SER A 476 14.79 -26.71 13.30
CA SER A 476 14.32 -26.91 14.69
C SER A 476 15.48 -27.12 15.67
N ALA A 477 16.49 -27.90 15.28
CA ALA A 477 17.68 -28.12 16.09
C ALA A 477 18.49 -26.82 16.27
N ALA A 478 18.64 -26.03 15.21
CA ALA A 478 19.32 -24.73 15.28
C ALA A 478 18.58 -23.72 16.18
N GLN A 479 17.24 -23.65 16.11
CA GLN A 479 16.43 -22.83 17.02
C GLN A 479 16.59 -23.26 18.48
N THR A 480 16.56 -24.56 18.75
CA THR A 480 16.74 -25.10 20.10
C THR A 480 18.13 -24.78 20.64
N TYR A 481 19.16 -24.89 19.81
CA TYR A 481 20.54 -24.59 20.19
C TYR A 481 20.74 -23.12 20.57
N LEU A 482 20.12 -22.20 19.81
CA LEU A 482 20.26 -20.76 20.06
C LEU A 482 19.35 -20.23 21.18
N LYS A 483 18.46 -21.06 21.71
CA LYS A 483 17.51 -20.65 22.74
C LYS A 483 18.25 -20.32 24.04
N GLY A 484 18.07 -19.09 24.53
CA GLY A 484 18.71 -18.62 25.76
C GLY A 484 20.15 -18.14 25.60
N THR A 485 20.72 -18.22 24.39
CA THR A 485 22.11 -17.84 24.16
C THR A 485 22.34 -16.33 24.24
N GLN A 486 23.44 -15.95 24.89
CA GLN A 486 23.91 -14.57 25.05
C GLN A 486 24.72 -14.10 23.85
N VAL A 487 25.02 -12.80 23.79
CA VAL A 487 25.77 -12.17 22.69
C VAL A 487 27.17 -12.77 22.56
N GLN A 488 27.86 -13.00 23.68
CA GLN A 488 29.21 -13.57 23.67
C GLN A 488 29.22 -15.02 23.16
N GLU A 489 28.30 -15.86 23.64
CA GLU A 489 28.16 -17.26 23.20
C GLU A 489 27.89 -17.36 21.70
N LYS A 490 27.07 -16.43 21.15
CA LYS A 490 26.84 -16.33 19.71
C LYS A 490 28.11 -15.96 18.95
N ASN A 491 28.90 -15.01 19.44
CA ASN A 491 30.17 -14.63 18.79
C ASN A 491 31.19 -15.77 18.81
N GLU A 492 31.31 -16.49 19.92
CA GLU A 492 32.15 -17.68 20.04
C GLU A 492 31.69 -18.77 19.08
N LEU A 493 30.39 -19.04 18.99
CA LEU A 493 29.82 -19.99 18.04
C LEU A 493 30.12 -19.59 16.59
N LEU A 494 29.97 -18.31 16.23
CA LEU A 494 30.27 -17.82 14.89
C LEU A 494 31.76 -18.00 14.56
N ALA A 495 32.66 -17.71 15.51
CA ALA A 495 34.09 -17.91 15.32
C ALA A 495 34.43 -19.40 15.12
N GLN A 496 33.82 -20.29 15.89
CA GLN A 496 33.98 -21.75 15.76
C GLN A 496 33.47 -22.27 14.41
N LEU A 497 32.26 -21.87 13.99
CA LEU A 497 31.66 -22.35 12.74
C LEU A 497 32.30 -21.75 11.48
N SER A 498 32.86 -20.54 11.57
CA SER A 498 33.53 -19.87 10.43
C SER A 498 35.03 -20.15 10.35
N GLY A 499 35.66 -20.61 11.44
CA GLY A 499 37.11 -20.69 11.58
C GLY A 499 37.80 -19.32 11.65
N THR A 500 37.05 -18.22 11.83
CA THR A 500 37.57 -16.85 11.84
C THR A 500 37.29 -16.16 13.17
N THR A 501 38.33 -15.69 13.86
CA THR A 501 38.16 -14.85 15.06
C THR A 501 37.47 -13.54 14.68
N ASP A 502 36.52 -13.15 15.53
CA ASP A 502 35.70 -11.94 15.37
C ASP A 502 34.94 -11.86 14.04
N TYR A 503 34.37 -13.00 13.63
CA TYR A 503 33.68 -13.13 12.34
C TYR A 503 32.53 -12.12 12.17
N TYR A 504 31.74 -11.86 13.23
CA TYR A 504 30.57 -10.99 13.13
C TYR A 504 30.93 -9.53 12.78
N ASN A 505 31.97 -8.98 13.41
CA ASN A 505 32.41 -7.60 13.14
C ASN A 505 33.07 -7.44 11.76
N LYS A 506 33.47 -8.54 11.12
CA LYS A 506 34.00 -8.57 9.75
C LYS A 506 32.91 -8.67 8.67
N LEU A 507 31.65 -8.89 9.05
CA LEU A 507 30.54 -8.88 8.10
C LEU A 507 30.38 -7.47 7.50
N PRO A 508 29.85 -7.36 6.26
CA PRO A 508 29.53 -6.08 5.65
C PRO A 508 28.72 -5.18 6.59
N PRO A 509 29.10 -3.90 6.78
CA PRO A 509 28.41 -2.98 7.70
C PRO A 509 26.91 -2.89 7.47
N MET A 510 26.45 -2.96 6.20
CA MET A 510 25.03 -2.97 5.84
C MET A 510 24.22 -4.06 6.57
N PHE A 511 24.81 -5.22 6.84
CA PHE A 511 24.12 -6.32 7.53
C PHE A 511 24.04 -6.09 9.04
N CYS A 512 25.03 -5.42 9.63
CA CYS A 512 25.16 -5.25 11.08
C CYS A 512 24.54 -3.94 11.59
N LEU A 513 24.60 -2.89 10.77
CA LEU A 513 24.17 -1.53 11.12
C LEU A 513 22.90 -1.10 10.37
N GLY A 514 22.46 -1.85 9.37
CA GLY A 514 21.38 -1.41 8.47
C GLY A 514 21.84 -0.32 7.51
N SER A 515 20.88 0.32 6.84
CA SER A 515 21.14 1.35 5.81
C SER A 515 20.48 2.67 6.20
N SER A 516 21.28 3.73 6.28
CA SER A 516 20.82 5.10 6.51
C SER A 516 20.82 5.84 5.18
N VAL A 517 19.70 6.45 4.80
CA VAL A 517 19.56 7.20 3.55
C VAL A 517 19.06 8.59 3.86
N TYR A 518 19.80 9.61 3.42
CA TYR A 518 19.48 11.01 3.71
C TYR A 518 20.07 11.97 2.66
N ARG A 519 19.64 13.23 2.70
CA ARG A 519 20.12 14.27 1.79
C ARG A 519 21.39 14.88 2.36
N SER A 520 22.52 14.72 1.66
CA SER A 520 23.78 15.33 2.03
C SER A 520 24.03 16.58 1.19
N LYS A 521 24.47 17.65 1.85
CA LYS A 521 24.98 18.86 1.18
C LYS A 521 26.46 18.63 0.88
N LYS A 522 26.80 18.26 -0.36
CA LYS A 522 28.19 18.30 -0.86
C LYS A 522 28.32 19.23 -2.08
N GLU A 523 29.53 19.77 -2.20
CA GLU A 523 29.97 21.01 -2.86
C GLU A 523 29.80 21.12 -4.39
N LYS A 524 29.95 22.37 -4.86
CA LYS A 524 29.97 22.88 -6.23
C LYS A 524 30.49 21.88 -7.27
N ASN A 525 29.66 21.59 -8.27
CA ASN A 525 30.18 21.13 -9.55
C ASN A 525 30.94 22.31 -10.18
N THR A 526 32.28 22.25 -10.22
CA THR A 526 33.04 22.98 -11.23
C THR A 526 32.70 22.33 -12.57
N VAL A 527 31.76 22.93 -13.31
CA VAL A 527 31.56 22.61 -14.72
C VAL A 527 32.36 23.62 -15.51
N ASP A 528 33.13 23.09 -16.45
CA ASP A 528 33.99 23.77 -17.40
C ASP A 528 33.40 25.05 -17.98
N GLU A 529 34.29 26.03 -18.15
CA GLU A 529 34.07 27.34 -18.74
C GLU A 529 33.28 27.27 -20.05
N LYS A 530 32.10 27.88 -20.09
CA LYS A 530 31.62 28.60 -21.28
C LYS A 530 31.00 29.93 -20.89
N GLU A 531 31.35 30.91 -21.70
CA GLU A 531 31.12 32.34 -21.60
C GLU A 531 29.65 32.75 -21.41
N GLU A 532 29.51 33.83 -20.64
CA GLU A 532 28.39 34.78 -20.61
C GLU A 532 26.97 34.24 -20.39
N GLY A 533 26.61 34.09 -19.12
CA GLY A 533 25.22 34.02 -18.66
C GLY A 533 25.17 33.72 -17.17
N GLY A 534 24.58 34.61 -16.37
CA GLY A 534 24.65 34.61 -14.90
C GLY A 534 24.46 33.23 -14.24
N ILE A 535 25.42 32.88 -13.37
CA ILE A 535 25.43 31.64 -12.60
C ILE A 535 24.32 31.72 -11.55
N VAL A 536 23.22 30.99 -11.76
CA VAL A 536 22.30 30.66 -10.67
C VAL A 536 22.90 29.48 -9.93
N ASP A 537 23.56 29.78 -8.82
CA ASP A 537 24.17 28.80 -7.90
C ASP A 537 23.06 27.89 -7.33
N LYS A 538 22.80 26.75 -7.99
CA LYS A 538 21.81 25.78 -7.53
C LYS A 538 22.55 24.66 -6.78
N LEU A 539 22.66 24.81 -5.46
CA LEU A 539 23.06 23.73 -4.55
C LEU A 539 22.23 22.48 -4.87
N CYS A 540 22.88 21.43 -5.36
CA CYS A 540 22.23 20.16 -5.68
C CYS A 540 22.37 19.24 -4.47
N GLU A 541 21.31 19.13 -3.66
CA GLU A 541 21.25 18.14 -2.59
C GLU A 541 21.21 16.74 -3.21
N LYS A 542 22.19 15.89 -2.85
CA LYS A 542 22.26 14.51 -3.32
C LYS A 542 21.81 13.57 -2.20
N VAL A 543 20.97 12.60 -2.54
CA VAL A 543 20.61 11.53 -1.62
C VAL A 543 21.77 10.54 -1.55
N VAL A 544 22.26 10.27 -0.35
CA VAL A 544 23.38 9.34 -0.08
C VAL A 544 22.90 8.17 0.77
N ILE A 545 23.60 7.04 0.66
CA ILE A 545 23.40 5.84 1.47
C ILE A 545 24.65 5.63 2.30
N GLU A 546 24.51 5.47 3.61
CA GLU A 546 25.59 5.19 4.53
C GLU A 546 25.22 4.04 5.49
N TYR A 547 26.24 3.30 5.92
CA TYR A 547 26.12 2.18 6.84
C TYR A 547 26.83 2.52 8.15
N CYS A 548 26.22 3.41 8.94
CA CYS A 548 26.83 4.04 10.10
C CYS A 548 26.07 3.77 11.40
N ASN A 549 26.76 3.93 12.53
CA ASN A 549 26.15 3.86 13.85
C ASN A 549 25.35 5.16 14.11
N ILE A 550 24.02 5.05 14.10
CA ILE A 550 23.10 6.18 14.32
C ILE A 550 22.63 6.26 15.79
N ILE A 551 23.12 5.37 16.65
CA ILE A 551 22.86 5.41 18.10
C ILE A 551 23.76 6.49 18.74
N GLU A 552 24.98 6.64 18.27
CA GLU A 552 25.95 7.58 18.82
C GLU A 552 25.61 9.04 18.47
N PRO A 553 25.88 10.01 19.38
CA PRO A 553 25.70 11.43 19.10
C PRO A 553 26.52 11.94 17.92
N SER A 554 27.70 11.36 17.69
CA SER A 554 28.65 11.75 16.64
C SER A 554 28.03 11.82 15.25
N PHE A 555 27.16 10.87 14.90
CA PHE A 555 26.43 10.89 13.63
C PHE A 555 25.51 12.12 13.52
N TRP A 556 24.71 12.38 14.55
CA TRP A 556 23.75 13.48 14.56
C TRP A 556 24.42 14.86 14.62
N GLU A 557 25.58 14.94 15.28
CA GLU A 557 26.41 16.15 15.33
C GLU A 557 27.10 16.43 13.99
N ALA A 558 27.45 15.39 13.23
CA ALA A 558 27.99 15.52 11.88
C ALA A 558 26.94 15.89 10.82
N HIS A 559 25.66 15.65 11.11
CA HIS A 559 24.53 15.86 10.20
C HIS A 559 23.38 16.65 10.85
N PRO A 560 23.63 17.88 11.37
CA PRO A 560 22.62 18.66 12.06
C PRO A 560 21.40 18.99 11.18
N GLU A 561 21.60 19.07 9.86
CA GLU A 561 20.54 19.33 8.88
C GLU A 561 19.39 18.31 8.91
N ILE A 562 19.62 17.09 9.44
CA ILE A 562 18.57 16.07 9.54
C ILE A 562 17.55 16.41 10.63
N LEU A 563 18.00 17.00 11.75
CA LEU A 563 17.16 17.27 12.91
C LEU A 563 16.72 18.74 13.01
N ASP A 564 17.43 19.64 12.34
CA ASP A 564 17.15 21.08 12.32
C ASP A 564 16.33 21.53 11.07
N SER A 565 15.85 20.57 10.26
CA SER A 565 15.15 20.80 8.97
C SER A 565 13.65 21.11 9.05
#